data_AF-A0A0C3CHL9-F1
#
_entry.id   AF-A0A0C3CHL9-F1
#
_cell.length_a   1.000
_cell.length_b   1.000
_cell.length_c   1.000
_cell.angle_alpha   90.00
_cell.angle_beta   90.00
_cell.angle_gamma   90.00
#
_symmetry.space_group_name_H-M   'P 1'
#
loop_
_entity.id
_entity.type
_entity.pdbx_description
1 polymer ?
#
loop_
_entity_poly.entity_id
_entity_poly.type
_entity_poly.pdbx_seq_one_letter_code
_entity_poly.pdbx_strand_id
1 'polypeptide(L)'
;MTTGVPKAVLYYSPVSVWSAVALLAIEEKGYGEDEIDLRVVDLGKGENYDPTFLRLNPKATVPTLVVPYENSLTEGVESRFKALTDTKTIVEFLDKSRSVISRTHSTSSAPAPALSPATIGATTSCNAIVDDILHDEVANPNTLRYVNARDEGSLRKLAADIAPSLRQRQQALKGYITQADSGSVHVSDKVKRLWGEKLEAITVILSVLEDAGKAETELDEERATNRIAFFKTARQAWETNLSGVLTALNKEMVGPYTLGDQYSIADLHLAGWLARVAKLAGGTSSDDGHTIVKKLEEYIGGGFKVGEDDKLGVFWDAVRERKSWQKVYGGGLF
;
A
#
# COMPACT_ATOMS: atom_id res chain seq x y z
N MET A 1 38.87 -12.34 -0.58
CA MET A 1 37.48 -12.06 -0.99
C MET A 1 36.81 -11.46 0.23
N THR A 2 36.38 -10.20 0.18
CA THR A 2 35.72 -9.57 1.33
C THR A 2 34.34 -10.18 1.49
N THR A 3 34.23 -11.07 2.47
CA THR A 3 33.04 -11.72 3.00
C THR A 3 32.11 -10.67 3.63
N GLY A 4 31.36 -9.96 2.78
CA GLY A 4 30.37 -8.99 3.25
C GLY A 4 29.22 -9.69 3.97
N VAL A 5 28.76 -9.11 5.08
CA VAL A 5 27.53 -9.53 5.76
C VAL A 5 26.38 -9.52 4.73
N PRO A 6 25.60 -10.61 4.59
CA PRO A 6 24.48 -10.65 3.65
C PRO A 6 23.49 -9.50 3.92
N LYS A 7 23.09 -8.78 2.86
CA LYS A 7 22.12 -7.69 2.98
C LYS A 7 20.69 -8.21 3.09
N ALA A 8 19.82 -7.43 3.72
CA ALA A 8 18.38 -7.63 3.54
C ALA A 8 17.96 -7.18 2.13
N VAL A 9 16.87 -7.74 1.61
CA VAL A 9 16.33 -7.39 0.29
C VAL A 9 14.85 -7.05 0.43
N LEU A 10 14.47 -5.81 0.12
CA LEU A 10 13.07 -5.39 0.04
C LEU A 10 12.56 -5.51 -1.39
N TYR A 11 11.66 -6.46 -1.61
CA TYR A 11 10.86 -6.53 -2.83
C TYR A 11 9.67 -5.59 -2.70
N TYR A 12 9.57 -4.60 -3.58
CA TYR A 12 8.59 -3.52 -3.47
C TYR A 12 8.06 -3.11 -4.84
N SER A 13 6.95 -2.36 -4.86
CA SER A 13 6.50 -1.71 -6.09
C SER A 13 6.44 -0.20 -5.89
N PRO A 14 6.97 0.62 -6.82
CA PRO A 14 6.93 2.08 -6.74
C PRO A 14 5.51 2.66 -6.67
N VAL A 15 4.50 1.91 -7.11
CA VAL A 15 3.09 2.35 -7.10
C VAL A 15 2.29 1.74 -5.95
N SER A 16 2.91 0.95 -5.07
CA SER A 16 2.22 0.30 -3.94
C SER A 16 2.26 1.16 -2.68
N VAL A 17 1.08 1.44 -2.14
CA VAL A 17 0.89 2.16 -0.86
C VAL A 17 1.67 1.48 0.25
N TRP A 18 1.50 0.18 0.38
CA TRP A 18 2.10 -0.60 1.47
C TRP A 18 3.61 -0.78 1.29
N SER A 19 4.11 -0.69 0.06
CA SER A 19 5.56 -0.60 -0.20
C SER A 19 6.11 0.77 0.21
N ALA A 20 5.38 1.85 -0.06
CA ALA A 20 5.76 3.19 0.34
C ALA A 20 5.90 3.31 1.86
N VAL A 21 5.00 2.69 2.64
CA VAL A 21 5.11 2.64 4.11
C VAL A 21 6.41 1.97 4.57
N ALA A 22 6.82 0.87 3.95
CA ALA A 22 8.09 0.22 4.26
C ALA A 22 9.30 1.09 3.88
N LEU A 23 9.23 1.79 2.75
CA LEU A 23 10.28 2.73 2.33
C LEU A 23 10.38 3.93 3.29
N LEU A 24 9.24 4.50 3.73
CA LEU A 24 9.22 5.56 4.74
C LEU A 24 9.91 5.07 6.03
N ALA A 25 9.62 3.84 6.47
CA ALA A 25 10.27 3.26 7.65
C ALA A 25 11.78 3.10 7.47
N ILE A 26 12.24 2.63 6.30
CA ILE A 26 13.66 2.51 5.96
C ILE A 26 14.37 3.86 6.10
N GLU A 27 13.78 4.92 5.53
CA GLU A 27 14.34 6.27 5.60
C GLU A 27 14.33 6.86 7.01
N GLU A 28 13.22 6.74 7.73
CA GLU A 28 13.08 7.26 9.10
C GLU A 28 14.02 6.55 10.08
N LYS A 29 14.28 5.26 9.87
CA LYS A 29 15.23 4.48 10.66
C LYS A 29 16.68 4.62 10.17
N GLY A 30 16.90 5.34 9.06
CA GLY A 30 18.23 5.68 8.55
C GLY A 30 18.99 4.53 7.87
N TYR A 31 18.30 3.47 7.43
CA TYR A 31 18.92 2.32 6.77
C TYR A 31 19.69 2.75 5.50
N GLY A 32 20.95 2.32 5.41
CA GLY A 32 21.84 2.61 4.29
C GLY A 32 21.66 1.68 3.09
N GLU A 33 22.15 2.10 1.93
CA GLU A 33 22.14 1.31 0.68
C GLU A 33 23.00 0.04 0.76
N ASP A 34 23.93 0.00 1.71
CA ASP A 34 24.76 -1.16 2.02
C ASP A 34 24.10 -2.12 3.01
N GLU A 35 22.95 -1.78 3.60
CA GLU A 35 22.21 -2.62 4.55
C GLU A 35 20.99 -3.30 3.90
N ILE A 36 20.30 -2.60 2.98
CA ILE A 36 19.08 -3.09 2.32
C ILE A 36 19.15 -2.87 0.81
N ASP A 37 19.10 -3.96 0.04
CA ASP A 37 18.92 -3.88 -1.41
C ASP A 37 17.42 -3.75 -1.74
N LEU A 38 17.11 -2.87 -2.70
CA LEU A 38 15.74 -2.67 -3.19
C LEU A 38 15.53 -3.40 -4.52
N ARG A 39 14.46 -4.22 -4.61
CA ARG A 39 14.07 -4.92 -5.84
C ARG A 39 12.65 -4.58 -6.25
N VAL A 40 12.50 -4.04 -7.45
CA VAL A 40 11.19 -3.70 -8.00
C VAL A 40 10.45 -4.97 -8.42
N VAL A 41 9.17 -5.03 -8.08
CA VAL A 41 8.17 -5.97 -8.59
C VAL A 41 7.13 -5.17 -9.37
N ASP A 42 7.07 -5.40 -10.67
CA ASP A 42 6.15 -4.73 -11.59
C ASP A 42 4.75 -5.36 -11.48
N LEU A 43 3.90 -4.71 -10.67
CA LEU A 43 2.51 -5.11 -10.49
C LEU A 43 1.68 -4.98 -11.77
N GLY A 44 2.06 -4.08 -12.68
CA GLY A 44 1.38 -3.91 -13.96
C GLY A 44 1.56 -5.10 -14.89
N LYS A 45 2.77 -5.70 -14.87
CA LYS A 45 3.07 -6.94 -15.59
C LYS A 45 2.65 -8.22 -14.86
N GLY A 46 2.16 -8.09 -13.63
CA GLY A 46 1.78 -9.25 -12.81
C GLY A 46 2.97 -10.06 -12.30
N GLU A 47 4.14 -9.44 -12.10
CA GLU A 47 5.33 -10.13 -11.59
C GLU A 47 5.13 -10.69 -10.18
N ASN A 48 4.22 -10.11 -9.39
CA ASN A 48 3.83 -10.64 -8.08
C ASN A 48 3.09 -11.99 -8.16
N TYR A 49 2.66 -12.41 -9.35
CA TYR A 49 2.07 -13.73 -9.58
C TYR A 49 3.08 -14.76 -10.09
N ASP A 50 4.31 -14.34 -10.39
CA ASP A 50 5.36 -15.23 -10.88
C ASP A 50 5.71 -16.30 -9.82
N PRO A 51 5.86 -17.59 -10.19
CA PRO A 51 6.22 -18.65 -9.26
C PRO A 51 7.47 -18.36 -8.42
N THR A 52 8.46 -17.64 -8.95
CA THR A 52 9.68 -17.27 -8.22
C THR A 52 9.38 -16.25 -7.11
N PHE A 53 8.52 -15.27 -7.37
CA PHE A 53 8.07 -14.32 -6.35
C PHE A 53 7.16 -15.00 -5.31
N LEU A 54 6.27 -15.90 -5.75
CA LEU A 54 5.35 -16.62 -4.84
C LEU A 54 6.07 -17.53 -3.84
N ARG A 55 7.30 -17.96 -4.14
CA ARG A 55 8.17 -18.65 -3.16
C ARG A 55 8.61 -17.75 -2.02
N LEU A 56 8.72 -16.44 -2.27
CA LEU A 56 9.04 -15.43 -1.26
C LEU A 56 7.78 -15.00 -0.51
N ASN A 57 6.70 -14.71 -1.24
CA ASN A 57 5.43 -14.32 -0.66
C ASN A 57 4.25 -15.04 -1.34
N PRO A 58 3.70 -16.09 -0.72
CA PRO A 58 2.60 -16.86 -1.29
C PRO A 58 1.26 -16.10 -1.31
N LYS A 59 1.19 -14.89 -0.73
CA LYS A 59 0.01 -14.01 -0.80
C LYS A 59 -0.04 -13.21 -2.12
N ALA A 60 1.02 -13.26 -2.94
CA ALA A 60 1.17 -12.47 -4.16
C ALA A 60 1.06 -10.95 -3.92
N THR A 61 1.59 -10.47 -2.80
CA THR A 61 1.56 -9.04 -2.43
C THR A 61 2.96 -8.49 -2.22
N VAL A 62 3.07 -7.16 -2.35
CA VAL A 62 4.25 -6.39 -1.96
C VAL A 62 3.87 -5.42 -0.85
N PRO A 63 4.80 -5.04 0.04
CA PRO A 63 6.21 -5.40 0.04
C PRO A 63 6.50 -6.81 0.59
N THR A 64 7.73 -7.28 0.39
CA THR A 64 8.28 -8.49 1.02
C THR A 64 9.74 -8.25 1.37
N LEU A 65 10.07 -8.30 2.65
CA LEU A 65 11.44 -8.12 3.13
C LEU A 65 12.07 -9.48 3.42
N VAL A 66 13.14 -9.80 2.72
CA VAL A 66 13.94 -11.00 2.95
C VAL A 66 15.15 -10.61 3.80
N VAL A 67 15.25 -11.12 5.01
CA VAL A 67 16.30 -10.78 5.98
C VAL A 67 17.16 -11.99 6.29
N PRO A 68 18.49 -11.84 6.43
CA PRO A 68 19.34 -12.93 6.89
C PRO A 68 19.09 -13.23 8.38
N TYR A 69 19.23 -14.49 8.79
CA TYR A 69 19.20 -14.83 10.21
C TYR A 69 20.50 -14.43 10.89
N GLU A 70 20.39 -13.85 12.09
CA GLU A 70 21.52 -13.43 12.93
C GLU A 70 22.55 -14.55 13.14
N ASN A 71 22.09 -15.77 13.41
CA ASN A 71 22.96 -16.93 13.63
C ASN A 71 23.60 -17.50 12.34
N SER A 72 23.38 -16.88 11.19
CA SER A 72 23.95 -17.26 9.90
C SER A 72 24.79 -16.15 9.26
N LEU A 73 25.18 -15.15 10.05
CA LEU A 73 26.03 -14.02 9.64
C LEU A 73 27.54 -14.28 9.85
N THR A 74 27.92 -15.39 10.48
CA THR A 74 29.33 -15.74 10.73
C THR A 74 29.97 -16.48 9.55
N GLU A 75 31.26 -16.23 9.31
CA GLU A 75 32.01 -16.92 8.25
C GLU A 75 31.96 -18.44 8.41
N GLY A 76 31.68 -19.15 7.31
CA GLY A 76 31.62 -20.62 7.25
C GLY A 76 30.25 -21.23 7.57
N VAL A 77 29.23 -20.42 7.90
CA VAL A 77 27.83 -20.88 8.05
C VAL A 77 27.03 -20.54 6.79
N GLU A 78 26.26 -21.49 6.27
CA GLU A 78 25.33 -21.24 5.16
C GLU A 78 24.29 -20.19 5.57
N SER A 79 24.22 -19.08 4.83
CA SER A 79 23.29 -17.99 5.11
C SER A 79 21.84 -18.48 4.99
N ARG A 80 21.08 -18.32 6.07
CA ARG A 80 19.64 -18.59 6.09
C ARG A 80 18.90 -17.27 5.99
N PHE A 81 17.72 -17.28 5.38
CA PHE A 81 16.90 -16.09 5.23
C PHE A 81 15.46 -16.33 5.70
N LYS A 82 14.84 -15.29 6.24
CA LYS A 82 13.42 -15.24 6.58
C LYS A 82 12.72 -14.19 5.71
N ALA A 83 11.59 -14.55 5.11
CA ALA A 83 10.72 -13.59 4.44
C ALA A 83 9.67 -13.03 5.41
N LEU A 84 9.57 -11.71 5.50
CA LEU A 84 8.47 -10.98 6.11
C LEU A 84 7.55 -10.50 4.98
N THR A 85 6.28 -10.87 5.02
CA THR A 85 5.38 -10.83 3.85
C THR A 85 4.22 -9.83 3.98
N ASP A 86 4.23 -9.01 5.02
CA ASP A 86 3.24 -7.97 5.27
C ASP A 86 3.89 -6.72 5.87
N THR A 87 3.36 -5.56 5.51
CA THR A 87 3.94 -4.26 5.86
C THR A 87 4.02 -4.02 7.35
N LYS A 88 3.01 -4.43 8.13
CA LYS A 88 2.99 -4.22 9.59
C LYS A 88 4.18 -4.91 10.24
N THR A 89 4.36 -6.20 9.96
CA THR A 89 5.50 -6.98 10.44
C THR A 89 6.84 -6.42 9.96
N ILE A 90 6.91 -5.95 8.71
CA ILE A 90 8.12 -5.35 8.15
C ILE A 90 8.49 -4.06 8.90
N VAL A 91 7.54 -3.15 9.11
CA VAL A 91 7.78 -1.87 9.80
C VAL A 91 8.18 -2.10 11.25
N GLU A 92 7.49 -2.99 11.97
CA GLU A 92 7.87 -3.36 13.33
C GLU A 92 9.27 -3.97 13.39
N PHE A 93 9.60 -4.85 12.43
CA PHE A 93 10.90 -5.47 12.37
C PHE A 93 12.00 -4.43 12.14
N LEU A 94 11.80 -3.50 11.20
CA LEU A 94 12.74 -2.42 10.91
C LEU A 94 12.92 -1.48 12.11
N ASP A 95 11.84 -1.14 12.81
CA ASP A 95 11.92 -0.29 14.00
C ASP A 95 12.67 -0.98 15.14
N LYS A 96 12.38 -2.26 15.40
CA LYS A 96 13.02 -3.06 16.47
C LYS A 96 14.47 -3.40 16.15
N SER A 97 14.80 -3.66 14.89
CA SER A 97 16.13 -4.13 14.48
C SER A 97 17.18 -3.03 14.49
N ARG A 98 16.78 -1.75 14.48
CA ARG A 98 17.73 -0.63 14.56
C ARG A 98 17.30 0.38 15.63
N SER A 99 18.16 0.58 16.62
CA SER A 99 17.94 1.56 17.71
C SER A 99 19.09 2.55 17.81
N VAL A 100 18.92 3.60 18.63
CA VAL A 100 19.96 4.60 18.93
C VAL A 100 21.25 3.97 19.51
N ILE A 101 21.13 2.79 20.13
CA ILE A 101 22.26 2.05 20.75
C ILE A 101 22.58 0.80 19.91
N SER A 102 22.25 0.80 18.61
CA SER A 102 22.22 -0.44 17.84
C SER A 102 23.54 -1.22 17.90
N ARG A 103 23.42 -2.51 18.23
CA ARG A 103 24.51 -3.50 18.17
C ARG A 103 24.52 -4.28 16.84
N THR A 104 23.61 -3.96 15.92
CA THR A 104 23.32 -4.78 14.73
C THR A 104 24.18 -4.41 13.53
N HIS A 105 25.51 -4.43 13.65
CA HIS A 105 26.44 -4.23 12.51
C HIS A 105 26.04 -3.11 11.53
N SER A 106 25.36 -2.06 12.01
CA SER A 106 24.80 -1.05 11.14
C SER A 106 25.94 -0.19 10.64
N THR A 107 26.01 -0.01 9.34
CA THR A 107 27.05 0.76 8.67
C THR A 107 26.67 2.23 8.52
N SER A 108 25.38 2.55 8.68
CA SER A 108 24.86 3.91 8.59
C SER A 108 24.95 4.65 9.93
N SER A 109 25.47 5.88 9.89
CA SER A 109 25.49 6.80 11.04
C SER A 109 24.22 7.66 11.15
N ALA A 110 23.22 7.44 10.29
CA ALA A 110 21.98 8.21 10.32
C ALA A 110 21.20 7.94 11.62
N PRO A 111 20.46 8.95 12.15
CA PRO A 111 19.63 8.75 13.33
C PRO A 111 18.63 7.61 13.15
N ALA A 112 18.39 6.86 14.23
CA ALA A 112 17.40 5.79 14.28
C ALA A 112 16.42 6.03 15.45
N PRO A 113 15.51 7.02 15.34
CA PRO A 113 14.52 7.30 16.36
C PRO A 113 13.64 6.07 16.62
N ALA A 114 13.14 5.92 17.85
CA ALA A 114 12.12 4.91 18.13
C ALA A 114 10.79 5.36 17.53
N LEU A 115 10.17 4.51 16.72
CA LEU A 115 8.85 4.77 16.14
C LEU A 115 7.73 4.06 16.90
N SER A 116 8.06 2.96 17.60
CA SER A 116 7.14 2.30 18.52
C SER A 116 6.80 3.23 19.70
N PRO A 117 5.52 3.37 20.07
CA PRO A 117 5.14 4.20 21.21
C PRO A 117 5.71 3.70 22.55
N ALA A 118 6.00 4.63 23.47
CA ALA A 118 6.63 4.31 24.75
C ALA A 118 5.64 3.92 25.86
N THR A 119 4.34 4.21 25.70
CA THR A 119 3.31 3.95 26.73
C THR A 119 2.29 2.93 26.23
N ILE A 120 1.69 2.18 27.15
CA ILE A 120 0.64 1.20 26.83
C ILE A 120 -0.53 1.90 26.12
N GLY A 121 -0.97 3.07 26.62
CA GLY A 121 -2.05 3.83 26.01
C GLY A 121 -1.76 4.25 24.56
N ALA A 122 -0.56 4.79 24.30
CA ALA A 122 -0.18 5.17 22.95
C ALA A 122 0.00 3.95 22.04
N THR A 123 0.47 2.81 22.55
CA THR A 123 0.51 1.55 21.81
C THR A 123 -0.90 1.06 21.45
N THR A 124 -1.86 1.16 22.36
CA THR A 124 -3.26 0.83 22.08
C THR A 124 -3.83 1.70 20.97
N SER A 125 -3.65 3.03 21.02
CA SER A 125 -4.09 3.93 19.96
C SER A 125 -3.36 3.70 18.63
N CYS A 126 -2.05 3.41 18.67
CA CYS A 126 -1.28 3.04 17.47
C CYS A 126 -1.88 1.82 16.78
N ASN A 127 -2.18 0.77 17.56
CA ASN A 127 -2.77 -0.46 17.02
C ASN A 127 -4.19 -0.21 16.50
N ALA A 128 -5.01 0.59 17.19
CA ALA A 128 -6.33 0.95 16.69
C ALA A 128 -6.26 1.66 15.33
N ILE A 129 -5.36 2.64 15.18
CA ILE A 129 -5.16 3.34 13.91
C ILE A 129 -4.65 2.39 12.83
N VAL A 130 -3.63 1.59 13.13
CA VAL A 130 -2.98 0.72 12.13
C VAL A 130 -3.84 -0.49 11.78
N ASP A 131 -4.23 -1.27 12.77
CA ASP A 131 -4.86 -2.58 12.59
C ASP A 131 -6.36 -2.46 12.30
N ASP A 132 -7.06 -1.67 13.11
CA ASP A 132 -8.53 -1.65 13.11
C ASP A 132 -9.11 -0.62 12.13
N ILE A 133 -8.31 0.38 11.73
CA ILE A 133 -8.75 1.46 10.83
C ILE A 133 -8.07 1.38 9.47
N LEU A 134 -6.75 1.52 9.39
CA LEU A 134 -6.04 1.67 8.10
C LEU A 134 -5.87 0.36 7.34
N HIS A 135 -5.71 -0.76 8.04
CA HIS A 135 -5.58 -2.09 7.46
C HIS A 135 -6.90 -2.87 7.39
N ASP A 136 -8.02 -2.28 7.79
CA ASP A 136 -9.34 -2.87 7.56
C ASP A 136 -9.69 -2.90 6.07
N GLU A 137 -10.45 -3.90 5.63
CA GLU A 137 -10.83 -4.05 4.22
C GLU A 137 -11.69 -2.88 3.72
N VAL A 138 -12.46 -2.22 4.59
CA VAL A 138 -13.24 -1.03 4.20
C VAL A 138 -12.37 0.17 3.89
N ALA A 139 -11.16 0.24 4.45
CA ALA A 139 -10.17 1.28 4.20
C ALA A 139 -9.19 0.91 3.09
N ASN A 140 -9.31 -0.28 2.48
CA ASN A 140 -8.31 -0.80 1.56
C ASN A 140 -8.05 0.17 0.37
N PRO A 141 -6.83 0.75 0.27
CA PRO A 141 -6.53 1.77 -0.73
C PRO A 141 -6.62 1.26 -2.18
N ASN A 142 -6.44 -0.05 -2.39
CA ASN A 142 -6.59 -0.65 -3.70
C ASN A 142 -8.06 -0.76 -4.10
N THR A 143 -8.94 -1.09 -3.16
CA THR A 143 -10.40 -1.09 -3.40
C THR A 143 -10.83 0.30 -3.83
N LEU A 144 -10.47 1.34 -3.07
CA LEU A 144 -10.75 2.73 -3.41
C LEU A 144 -10.24 3.12 -4.81
N ARG A 145 -9.03 2.66 -5.18
CA ARG A 145 -8.47 2.88 -6.53
C ARG A 145 -9.31 2.22 -7.62
N TYR A 146 -9.69 0.96 -7.46
CA TYR A 146 -10.37 0.20 -8.52
C TYR A 146 -11.84 0.59 -8.69
N VAL A 147 -12.48 1.16 -7.66
CA VAL A 147 -13.86 1.66 -7.72
C VAL A 147 -13.93 3.19 -7.65
N ASN A 148 -12.96 3.89 -8.22
CA ASN A 148 -12.87 5.35 -8.18
C ASN A 148 -13.71 6.06 -9.26
N ALA A 149 -14.95 5.61 -9.50
CA ALA A 149 -15.87 6.21 -10.48
C ALA A 149 -17.33 6.01 -10.08
N ARG A 150 -18.13 7.08 -10.13
CA ARG A 150 -19.54 7.12 -9.68
C ARG A 150 -20.52 7.57 -10.77
N ASP A 151 -20.01 7.83 -11.97
CA ASP A 151 -20.74 8.30 -13.15
C ASP A 151 -19.95 7.92 -14.42
N GLU A 152 -20.56 8.08 -15.60
CA GLU A 152 -19.90 7.74 -16.87
C GLU A 152 -18.62 8.54 -17.14
N GLY A 153 -18.59 9.81 -16.76
CA GLY A 153 -17.44 10.69 -16.98
C GLY A 153 -16.24 10.26 -16.14
N SER A 154 -16.46 9.98 -14.85
CA SER A 154 -15.45 9.41 -13.97
C SER A 154 -15.06 7.99 -14.38
N LEU A 155 -15.99 7.18 -14.89
CA LEU A 155 -15.69 5.83 -15.39
C LEU A 155 -14.73 5.84 -16.59
N ARG A 156 -14.93 6.75 -17.55
CA ARG A 156 -14.01 6.93 -18.69
C ARG A 156 -12.59 7.29 -18.25
N LYS A 157 -12.48 8.21 -17.28
CA LYS A 157 -11.17 8.61 -16.70
C LYS A 157 -10.49 7.44 -15.99
N LEU A 158 -11.24 6.70 -15.18
CA LEU A 158 -10.74 5.53 -14.48
C LEU A 158 -10.29 4.44 -15.46
N ALA A 159 -11.10 4.13 -16.47
CA ALA A 159 -10.76 3.13 -17.48
C ALA A 159 -9.46 3.49 -18.22
N ALA A 160 -9.26 4.77 -18.56
CA ALA A 160 -8.02 5.22 -19.18
C ALA A 160 -6.78 5.02 -18.27
N ASP A 161 -6.92 5.21 -16.96
CA ASP A 161 -5.82 5.06 -15.99
C ASP A 161 -5.48 3.59 -15.71
N ILE A 162 -6.49 2.76 -15.39
CA ILE A 162 -6.22 1.43 -14.80
C ILE A 162 -6.47 0.24 -15.74
N ALA A 163 -7.28 0.37 -16.79
CA ALA A 163 -7.61 -0.77 -17.66
C ALA A 163 -6.37 -1.37 -18.37
N PRO A 164 -5.38 -0.57 -18.86
CA PRO A 164 -4.18 -1.13 -19.47
C PRO A 164 -3.40 -2.06 -18.52
N SER A 165 -3.23 -1.64 -17.27
CA SER A 165 -2.56 -2.44 -16.23
C SER A 165 -3.35 -3.70 -15.90
N LEU A 166 -4.69 -3.59 -15.77
CA LEU A 166 -5.54 -4.75 -15.50
C LEU A 166 -5.51 -5.77 -16.65
N ARG A 167 -5.46 -5.34 -17.91
CA ARG A 167 -5.31 -6.26 -19.07
C ARG A 167 -3.99 -7.02 -19.02
N GLN A 168 -2.88 -6.33 -18.74
CA GLN A 168 -1.57 -6.97 -18.64
C GLN A 168 -1.55 -8.01 -17.51
N ARG A 169 -2.12 -7.69 -16.35
CA ARG A 169 -2.24 -8.63 -15.22
C ARG A 169 -3.15 -9.82 -15.57
N GLN A 170 -4.27 -9.57 -16.25
CA GLN A 170 -5.18 -10.63 -16.71
C GLN A 170 -4.44 -11.59 -17.66
N GLN A 171 -3.66 -11.05 -18.60
CA GLN A 171 -2.86 -11.82 -19.54
C GLN A 171 -1.78 -12.64 -18.83
N ALA A 172 -1.06 -12.04 -17.87
CA ALA A 172 -0.05 -12.74 -17.08
C ALA A 172 -0.64 -13.94 -16.33
N LEU A 173 -1.76 -13.73 -15.63
CA LEU A 173 -2.47 -14.81 -14.91
C LEU A 173 -2.95 -15.93 -15.85
N LYS A 174 -3.56 -15.58 -16.98
CA LYS A 174 -3.93 -16.56 -18.02
C LYS A 174 -2.72 -17.35 -18.51
N GLY A 175 -1.58 -16.67 -18.69
CA GLY A 175 -0.30 -17.29 -19.06
C GLY A 175 0.18 -18.31 -18.03
N TYR A 176 0.24 -17.91 -16.76
CA TYR A 176 0.67 -18.81 -15.67
C TYR A 176 -0.25 -20.01 -15.49
N ILE A 177 -1.57 -19.82 -15.59
CA ILE A 177 -2.55 -20.91 -15.54
C ILE A 177 -2.31 -21.89 -16.71
N THR A 178 -2.18 -21.39 -17.93
CA THR A 178 -1.90 -22.22 -19.12
C THR A 178 -0.58 -23.00 -18.97
N GLN A 179 0.47 -22.37 -18.46
CA GLN A 179 1.75 -23.03 -18.21
C GLN A 179 1.64 -24.11 -17.13
N ALA A 180 0.82 -23.90 -16.11
CA ALA A 180 0.60 -24.89 -15.06
C ALA A 180 -0.28 -26.06 -15.49
N ASP A 181 -1.25 -25.83 -16.36
CA ASP A 181 -2.14 -26.87 -16.92
C ASP A 181 -1.41 -27.73 -17.96
N SER A 182 -0.49 -27.13 -18.72
CA SER A 182 0.39 -27.86 -19.65
C SER A 182 1.55 -28.60 -18.97
N GLY A 183 1.76 -28.41 -17.67
CA GLY A 183 2.88 -28.99 -16.92
C GLY A 183 4.23 -28.29 -17.14
N SER A 184 4.25 -27.15 -17.84
CA SER A 184 5.47 -26.35 -18.06
C SER A 184 5.96 -25.66 -16.78
N VAL A 185 5.04 -25.35 -15.86
CA VAL A 185 5.32 -24.77 -14.55
C VAL A 185 4.66 -25.62 -13.48
N HIS A 186 5.45 -26.10 -12.51
CA HIS A 186 4.93 -26.85 -11.37
C HIS A 186 4.75 -25.94 -10.15
N VAL A 187 3.49 -25.78 -9.74
CA VAL A 187 3.09 -25.04 -8.53
C VAL A 187 2.04 -25.84 -7.76
N SER A 188 1.83 -25.50 -6.49
CA SER A 188 0.81 -26.15 -5.66
C SER A 188 -0.62 -25.76 -6.08
N ASP A 189 -1.60 -26.59 -5.71
CA ASP A 189 -3.02 -26.28 -5.96
C ASP A 189 -3.48 -24.97 -5.30
N LYS A 190 -2.84 -24.59 -4.19
CA LYS A 190 -3.08 -23.30 -3.53
C LYS A 190 -2.70 -22.13 -4.44
N VAL A 191 -1.59 -22.23 -5.17
CA VAL A 191 -1.17 -21.20 -6.13
C VAL A 191 -2.10 -21.16 -7.34
N LYS A 192 -2.50 -22.33 -7.87
CA LYS A 192 -3.49 -22.39 -8.96
C LYS A 192 -4.80 -21.71 -8.58
N ARG A 193 -5.30 -21.98 -7.36
CA ARG A 193 -6.50 -21.34 -6.82
C ARG A 193 -6.32 -19.83 -6.68
N LEU A 194 -5.20 -19.38 -6.11
CA LEU A 194 -4.87 -17.96 -6.00
C LEU A 194 -4.91 -17.27 -7.37
N TRP A 195 -4.29 -17.87 -8.39
CA TRP A 195 -4.32 -17.29 -9.74
C TRP A 195 -5.74 -17.22 -10.31
N GLY A 196 -6.55 -18.27 -10.13
CA GLY A 196 -7.95 -18.29 -10.55
C GLY A 196 -8.78 -17.18 -9.88
N GLU A 197 -8.72 -17.08 -8.56
CA GLU A 197 -9.44 -16.05 -7.78
C GLU A 197 -9.01 -14.62 -8.20
N LYS A 198 -7.71 -14.39 -8.42
CA LYS A 198 -7.21 -13.09 -8.89
C LYS A 198 -7.61 -12.78 -10.32
N LEU A 199 -7.65 -13.80 -11.19
CA LEU A 199 -8.09 -13.65 -12.58
C LEU A 199 -9.57 -13.29 -12.64
N GLU A 200 -10.41 -13.95 -11.83
CA GLU A 200 -11.84 -13.66 -11.72
C GLU A 200 -12.07 -12.22 -11.25
N ALA A 201 -11.45 -11.82 -10.14
CA ALA A 201 -11.58 -10.47 -9.59
C ALA A 201 -11.18 -9.37 -10.60
N ILE A 202 -10.06 -9.58 -11.33
CA ILE A 202 -9.62 -8.65 -12.38
C ILE A 202 -10.62 -8.62 -13.53
N THR A 203 -11.16 -9.77 -13.94
CA THR A 203 -12.08 -9.88 -15.07
C THR A 203 -13.39 -9.16 -14.81
N VAL A 204 -13.93 -9.25 -13.59
CA VAL A 204 -15.16 -8.55 -13.19
C VAL A 204 -15.01 -7.03 -13.29
N ILE A 205 -13.90 -6.47 -12.80
CA ILE A 205 -13.68 -5.02 -12.87
C ILE A 205 -13.38 -4.60 -14.32
N LEU A 206 -12.53 -5.34 -15.00
CA LEU A 206 -12.09 -5.01 -16.36
C LEU A 206 -13.25 -4.99 -17.36
N SER A 207 -14.23 -5.90 -17.24
CA SER A 207 -15.38 -5.92 -18.16
C SER A 207 -16.18 -4.62 -18.12
N VAL A 208 -16.37 -4.03 -16.93
CA VAL A 208 -17.04 -2.73 -16.77
C VAL A 208 -16.22 -1.60 -17.38
N LEU A 209 -14.90 -1.62 -17.17
CA LEU A 209 -13.99 -0.58 -17.67
C LEU A 209 -13.83 -0.62 -19.19
N GLU A 210 -13.87 -1.80 -19.81
CA GLU A 210 -13.78 -1.95 -21.27
C GLU A 210 -14.97 -1.33 -22.00
N ASP A 211 -16.12 -1.32 -21.34
CA ASP A 211 -17.34 -0.70 -21.87
C ASP A 211 -17.48 0.78 -21.47
N ALA A 212 -16.53 1.39 -20.76
CA ALA A 212 -16.64 2.76 -20.24
C ALA A 212 -16.93 3.84 -21.31
N GLY A 213 -16.53 3.60 -22.56
CA GLY A 213 -16.80 4.49 -23.69
C GLY A 213 -18.23 4.41 -24.24
N LYS A 214 -18.97 3.34 -23.92
CA LYS A 214 -20.33 3.07 -24.42
C LYS A 214 -21.38 3.74 -23.54
N ALA A 215 -22.40 4.32 -24.16
CA ALA A 215 -23.60 4.75 -23.45
C ALA A 215 -24.35 3.54 -22.88
N GLU A 216 -25.15 3.76 -21.83
CA GLU A 216 -25.94 2.69 -21.20
C GLU A 216 -26.88 1.97 -22.19
N THR A 217 -27.45 2.71 -23.16
CA THR A 217 -28.32 2.16 -24.21
C THR A 217 -27.61 1.23 -25.20
N GLU A 218 -26.29 1.23 -25.22
CA GLU A 218 -25.46 0.37 -26.09
C GLU A 218 -25.04 -0.93 -25.41
N LEU A 219 -25.41 -1.12 -24.14
CA LEU A 219 -25.09 -2.32 -23.36
C LEU A 219 -26.23 -3.33 -23.42
N ASP A 220 -25.87 -4.61 -23.40
CA ASP A 220 -26.83 -5.66 -23.06
C ASP A 220 -27.22 -5.58 -21.57
N GLU A 221 -28.28 -6.30 -21.21
CA GLU A 221 -28.87 -6.27 -19.86
C GLU A 221 -27.86 -6.66 -18.76
N GLU A 222 -26.99 -7.64 -19.05
CA GLU A 222 -25.98 -8.10 -18.10
C GLU A 222 -24.91 -7.03 -17.85
N ARG A 223 -24.35 -6.44 -18.92
CA ARG A 223 -23.35 -5.37 -18.83
C ARG A 223 -23.89 -4.11 -18.18
N ALA A 224 -25.14 -3.74 -18.49
CA ALA A 224 -25.83 -2.63 -17.83
C ALA A 224 -25.96 -2.90 -16.31
N THR A 225 -26.39 -4.09 -15.94
CA THR A 225 -26.49 -4.52 -14.53
C THR A 225 -25.14 -4.48 -13.82
N ASN A 226 -24.08 -4.97 -14.45
CA ASN A 226 -22.72 -4.95 -13.89
C ASN A 226 -22.18 -3.53 -13.69
N ARG A 227 -22.47 -2.61 -14.61
CA ARG A 227 -22.11 -1.20 -14.47
C ARG A 227 -22.86 -0.52 -13.31
N ILE A 228 -24.16 -0.80 -13.17
CA ILE A 228 -24.96 -0.29 -12.06
C ILE A 228 -24.41 -0.79 -10.72
N ALA A 229 -24.09 -2.09 -10.64
CA ALA A 229 -23.48 -2.68 -9.45
C ALA A 229 -22.12 -2.04 -9.13
N PHE A 230 -21.27 -1.81 -10.14
CA PHE A 230 -20.00 -1.11 -9.98
C PHE A 230 -20.18 0.29 -9.37
N PHE A 231 -21.09 1.11 -9.91
CA PHE A 231 -21.34 2.44 -9.37
C PHE A 231 -21.91 2.40 -7.96
N LYS A 232 -22.74 1.41 -7.62
CA LYS A 232 -23.21 1.21 -6.25
C LYS A 232 -22.06 0.91 -5.30
N THR A 233 -21.16 -0.01 -5.67
CA THR A 233 -19.96 -0.32 -4.89
C THR A 233 -19.04 0.89 -4.74
N ALA A 234 -18.85 1.67 -5.80
CA ALA A 234 -18.07 2.90 -5.76
C ALA A 234 -18.63 3.93 -4.77
N ARG A 235 -19.95 4.17 -4.82
CA ARG A 235 -20.62 5.06 -3.85
C ARG A 235 -20.50 4.54 -2.43
N GLN A 236 -20.73 3.25 -2.20
CA GLN A 236 -20.56 2.67 -0.87
C GLN A 236 -19.13 2.85 -0.34
N ALA A 237 -18.13 2.56 -1.16
CA ALA A 237 -16.72 2.67 -0.76
C ALA A 237 -16.33 4.11 -0.41
N TRP A 238 -16.74 5.09 -1.22
CA TRP A 238 -16.34 6.48 -1.05
C TRP A 238 -17.24 7.30 -0.12
N GLU A 239 -18.55 7.16 -0.23
CA GLU A 239 -19.52 8.03 0.46
C GLU A 239 -19.84 7.51 1.87
N THR A 240 -19.75 6.20 2.09
CA THR A 240 -20.10 5.56 3.38
C THR A 240 -18.88 4.99 4.10
N ASN A 241 -18.09 4.16 3.44
CA ASN A 241 -16.99 3.48 4.11
C ASN A 241 -15.86 4.45 4.44
N LEU A 242 -15.39 5.22 3.45
CA LEU A 242 -14.30 6.18 3.67
C LEU A 242 -14.68 7.29 4.65
N SER A 243 -15.92 7.78 4.63
CA SER A 243 -16.40 8.77 5.61
C SER A 243 -16.35 8.21 7.03
N GLY A 244 -16.73 6.94 7.22
CA GLY A 244 -16.57 6.22 8.49
C GLY A 244 -15.12 6.09 8.92
N VAL A 245 -14.22 5.71 8.00
CA VAL A 245 -12.77 5.59 8.25
C VAL A 245 -12.17 6.93 8.68
N LEU A 246 -12.46 8.02 7.96
CA LEU A 246 -11.93 9.35 8.28
C LEU A 246 -12.48 9.87 9.62
N THR A 247 -13.74 9.58 9.94
CA THR A 247 -14.34 9.92 11.24
C THR A 247 -13.64 9.17 12.37
N ALA A 248 -13.36 7.88 12.19
CA ALA A 248 -12.63 7.07 13.17
C ALA A 248 -11.19 7.56 13.34
N LEU A 249 -10.48 7.87 12.25
CA LEU A 249 -9.14 8.46 12.29
C LEU A 249 -9.14 9.78 13.06
N ASN A 250 -10.03 10.71 12.73
CA ASN A 250 -10.07 12.02 13.39
C ASN A 250 -10.28 11.92 14.91
N LYS A 251 -11.04 10.91 15.34
CA LYS A 251 -11.29 10.62 16.75
C LYS A 251 -10.05 10.10 17.47
N GLU A 252 -9.29 9.20 16.85
CA GLU A 252 -8.08 8.62 17.44
C GLU A 252 -6.88 9.57 17.38
N MET A 253 -6.85 10.51 16.42
CA MET A 253 -5.75 11.45 16.24
C MET A 253 -5.70 12.52 17.33
N VAL A 254 -4.47 12.81 17.80
CA VAL A 254 -4.18 13.89 18.76
C VAL A 254 -3.62 15.13 18.06
N GLY A 255 -2.66 14.97 17.15
CA GLY A 255 -2.00 16.05 16.41
C GLY A 255 -0.73 16.60 17.11
N PRO A 256 0.25 17.14 16.36
CA PRO A 256 0.29 17.26 14.90
C PRO A 256 0.54 15.91 14.18
N TYR A 257 1.17 14.95 14.84
CA TYR A 257 1.21 13.55 14.41
C TYR A 257 0.08 12.75 15.04
N THR A 258 -0.18 11.54 14.55
CA THR A 258 -1.31 10.71 14.97
C THR A 258 -1.43 10.58 16.48
N LEU A 259 -0.31 10.38 17.19
CA LEU A 259 -0.26 10.18 18.65
C LEU A 259 0.22 11.42 19.43
N GLY A 260 0.30 12.59 18.80
CA GLY A 260 0.76 13.82 19.44
C GLY A 260 1.97 14.44 18.73
N ASP A 261 2.97 14.88 19.50
CA ASP A 261 4.16 15.54 18.96
C ASP A 261 5.24 14.58 18.42
N GLN A 262 5.12 13.28 18.70
CA GLN A 262 6.11 12.28 18.32
C GLN A 262 5.68 11.49 17.08
N TYR A 263 6.56 11.45 16.09
CA TYR A 263 6.38 10.63 14.88
C TYR A 263 6.55 9.14 15.21
N SER A 264 5.63 8.31 14.72
CA SER A 264 5.45 6.93 15.14
C SER A 264 5.14 5.99 13.98
N ILE A 265 4.99 4.70 14.29
CA ILE A 265 4.57 3.68 13.31
C ILE A 265 3.20 4.00 12.70
N ALA A 266 2.26 4.54 13.48
CA ALA A 266 0.95 4.94 12.97
C ALA A 266 1.06 6.02 11.90
N ASP A 267 2.00 6.96 12.05
CA ASP A 267 2.21 8.03 11.09
C ASP A 267 2.76 7.53 9.75
N LEU A 268 3.64 6.53 9.77
CA LEU A 268 4.13 5.90 8.53
C LEU A 268 2.97 5.32 7.71
N HIS A 269 2.05 4.64 8.40
CA HIS A 269 0.92 3.96 7.79
C HIS A 269 -0.13 4.97 7.30
N LEU A 270 -0.47 5.96 8.12
CA LEU A 270 -1.40 7.02 7.75
C LEU A 270 -0.84 7.84 6.58
N ALA A 271 0.46 8.18 6.58
CA ALA A 271 1.09 8.92 5.49
C ALA A 271 0.96 8.18 4.16
N GLY A 272 1.29 6.88 4.14
CA GLY A 272 1.17 6.06 2.94
C GLY A 272 -0.27 5.95 2.44
N TRP A 273 -1.20 5.66 3.34
CA TRP A 273 -2.61 5.53 3.02
C TRP A 273 -3.21 6.86 2.55
N LEU A 274 -2.99 7.95 3.28
CA LEU A 274 -3.55 9.27 3.00
C LEU A 274 -3.02 9.82 1.68
N ALA A 275 -1.74 9.61 1.35
CA ALA A 275 -1.18 10.01 0.04
C ALA A 275 -1.99 9.43 -1.13
N ARG A 276 -2.39 8.15 -1.03
CA ARG A 276 -3.24 7.50 -2.03
C ARG A 276 -4.63 8.10 -2.06
N VAL A 277 -5.29 8.22 -0.91
CA VAL A 277 -6.67 8.71 -0.85
C VAL A 277 -6.75 10.16 -1.36
N ALA A 278 -5.81 11.00 -0.94
CA ALA A 278 -5.64 12.36 -1.44
C ALA A 278 -5.48 12.38 -2.97
N LYS A 279 -4.58 11.56 -3.53
CA LYS A 279 -4.37 11.46 -4.99
C LYS A 279 -5.65 11.10 -5.73
N LEU A 280 -6.39 10.11 -5.23
CA LEU A 280 -7.64 9.64 -5.83
C LEU A 280 -8.76 10.69 -5.80
N ALA A 281 -8.74 11.59 -4.81
CA ALA A 281 -9.61 12.75 -4.69
C ALA A 281 -9.12 14.00 -5.46
N GLY A 282 -8.05 13.88 -6.26
CA GLY A 282 -7.51 15.00 -7.04
C GLY A 282 -6.48 15.88 -6.29
N GLY A 283 -5.99 15.40 -5.15
CA GLY A 283 -4.87 15.98 -4.42
C GLY A 283 -3.52 15.78 -5.12
N THR A 284 -2.57 16.65 -4.79
CA THR A 284 -1.22 16.71 -5.32
C THR A 284 -0.23 16.93 -4.18
N SER A 285 1.05 16.64 -4.41
CA SER A 285 2.11 16.86 -3.40
C SER A 285 2.37 18.34 -3.10
N SER A 286 1.86 19.26 -3.92
CA SER A 286 1.94 20.70 -3.69
C SER A 286 0.85 21.24 -2.79
N ASP A 287 -0.31 20.58 -2.72
CA ASP A 287 -1.44 21.03 -1.91
C ASP A 287 -1.09 21.02 -0.41
N ASP A 288 -1.54 22.05 0.31
CA ASP A 288 -1.50 22.11 1.78
C ASP A 288 -2.57 21.22 2.42
N GLY A 289 -2.46 21.01 3.73
CA GLY A 289 -3.34 20.14 4.49
C GLY A 289 -4.81 20.51 4.36
N HIS A 290 -5.10 21.81 4.48
CA HIS A 290 -6.47 22.33 4.33
C HIS A 290 -7.05 22.01 2.95
N THR A 291 -6.27 22.22 1.89
CA THR A 291 -6.69 21.93 0.51
C THR A 291 -6.92 20.44 0.31
N ILE A 292 -6.07 19.57 0.88
CA ILE A 292 -6.27 18.12 0.82
C ILE A 292 -7.55 17.69 1.53
N VAL A 293 -7.78 18.17 2.75
CA VAL A 293 -9.01 17.85 3.50
C VAL A 293 -10.25 18.32 2.74
N LYS A 294 -10.22 19.55 2.21
CA LYS A 294 -11.33 20.07 1.40
C LYS A 294 -11.61 19.21 0.17
N LYS A 295 -10.57 18.81 -0.57
CA LYS A 295 -10.73 17.91 -1.74
C LYS A 295 -11.32 16.56 -1.34
N LEU A 296 -10.90 15.99 -0.21
CA LEU A 296 -11.45 14.74 0.30
C LEU A 296 -12.94 14.88 0.64
N GLU A 297 -13.33 15.94 1.35
CA GLU A 297 -14.72 16.21 1.71
C GLU A 297 -15.61 16.43 0.47
N GLU A 298 -15.13 17.24 -0.48
CA GLU A 298 -15.82 17.47 -1.76
C GLU A 298 -15.95 16.19 -2.59
N TYR A 299 -14.90 15.36 -2.59
CA TYR A 299 -14.91 14.09 -3.30
C TYR A 299 -15.88 13.11 -2.63
N ILE A 300 -15.88 12.97 -1.31
CA ILE A 300 -16.84 12.12 -0.59
C ILE A 300 -18.28 12.63 -0.82
N GLY A 301 -18.49 13.95 -0.76
CA GLY A 301 -19.79 14.56 -1.02
C GLY A 301 -20.77 14.41 0.14
N GLY A 302 -22.07 14.61 -0.13
CA GLY A 302 -23.13 14.46 0.86
C GLY A 302 -23.07 15.45 2.04
N GLY A 303 -22.28 16.52 1.93
CA GLY A 303 -22.03 17.47 3.03
C GLY A 303 -21.12 16.92 4.12
N PHE A 304 -20.41 15.82 3.87
CA PHE A 304 -19.47 15.23 4.82
C PHE A 304 -18.37 16.21 5.23
N LYS A 305 -18.02 16.16 6.52
CA LYS A 305 -16.90 16.90 7.12
C LYS A 305 -16.10 15.95 8.00
N VAL A 306 -14.77 15.97 7.86
CA VAL A 306 -13.88 15.06 8.61
C VAL A 306 -13.92 15.36 10.12
N GLY A 307 -13.97 16.65 10.46
CA GLY A 307 -13.99 17.15 11.83
C GLY A 307 -13.82 18.67 11.84
N GLU A 308 -14.07 19.31 13.00
CA GLU A 308 -13.91 20.76 13.16
C GLU A 308 -12.46 21.18 13.45
N ASP A 309 -11.60 20.23 13.85
CA ASP A 309 -10.27 20.45 14.43
C ASP A 309 -9.10 20.29 13.42
N ASP A 310 -9.39 20.07 12.13
CA ASP A 310 -8.44 19.96 11.00
C ASP A 310 -7.17 19.10 11.27
N LYS A 311 -7.27 18.10 12.16
CA LYS A 311 -6.14 17.25 12.56
C LYS A 311 -5.47 16.57 11.37
N LEU A 312 -6.26 16.15 10.38
CA LEU A 312 -5.77 15.49 9.19
C LEU A 312 -4.98 16.45 8.29
N GLY A 313 -5.41 17.71 8.18
CA GLY A 313 -4.69 18.75 7.47
C GLY A 313 -3.36 19.08 8.16
N VAL A 314 -3.40 19.28 9.48
CA VAL A 314 -2.18 19.50 10.28
C VAL A 314 -1.20 18.33 10.14
N PHE A 315 -1.69 17.08 10.18
CA PHE A 315 -0.87 15.90 9.95
C PHE A 315 -0.22 15.90 8.57
N TRP A 316 -0.98 16.23 7.52
CA TRP A 316 -0.47 16.31 6.15
C TRP A 316 0.69 17.31 6.03
N ASP A 317 0.51 18.50 6.59
CA ASP A 317 1.55 19.54 6.57
C ASP A 317 2.77 19.16 7.43
N ALA A 318 2.56 18.46 8.54
CA ALA A 318 3.66 17.99 9.38
C ALA A 318 4.46 16.84 8.74
N VAL A 319 3.82 15.95 7.98
CA VAL A 319 4.49 14.79 7.37
C VAL A 319 5.20 15.14 6.07
N ARG A 320 4.68 16.08 5.28
CA ARG A 320 5.28 16.47 4.00
C ARG A 320 6.66 17.14 4.13
N GLU A 321 6.91 17.77 5.27
CA GLU A 321 8.19 18.40 5.60
C GLU A 321 9.29 17.36 5.95
N ARG A 322 8.92 16.09 6.15
CA ARG A 322 9.87 15.05 6.50
C ARG A 322 10.69 14.62 5.28
N LYS A 323 11.98 14.35 5.52
CA LYS A 323 12.90 13.87 4.47
C LYS A 323 12.45 12.54 3.86
N SER A 324 11.90 11.64 4.69
CA SER A 324 11.34 10.36 4.23
C SER A 324 10.21 10.57 3.22
N TRP A 325 9.28 11.48 3.51
CA TRP A 325 8.20 11.87 2.61
C TRP A 325 8.75 12.44 1.31
N GLN A 326 9.68 13.40 1.38
CA GLN A 326 10.29 13.99 0.19
C GLN A 326 10.98 12.96 -0.70
N LYS A 327 11.62 11.94 -0.11
CA LYS A 327 12.27 10.86 -0.86
C LYS A 327 11.27 9.90 -1.52
N VAL A 328 10.18 9.56 -0.82
CA VAL A 328 9.19 8.59 -1.33
C VAL A 328 8.18 9.24 -2.29
N TYR A 329 7.76 10.48 -2.02
CA TYR A 329 6.70 11.18 -2.75
C TYR A 329 7.17 12.46 -3.47
N GLY A 330 8.48 12.74 -3.50
CA GLY A 330 9.03 13.91 -4.22
C GLY A 330 8.75 13.90 -5.71
N GLY A 331 8.56 12.73 -6.32
CA GLY A 331 8.11 12.56 -7.71
C GLY A 331 6.61 12.75 -7.92
N GLY A 332 5.83 12.95 -6.86
CA GLY A 332 4.37 13.06 -6.87
C GLY A 332 3.66 11.92 -6.14
N LEU A 333 2.38 12.13 -5.84
CA LEU A 333 1.51 11.11 -5.24
C LEU A 333 1.07 10.10 -6.31
N PHE A 334 0.95 8.81 -5.94
CA PHE A 334 0.70 7.70 -6.86
C PHE A 334 -0.37 6.72 -6.43
#